data_AF-A0A975ALP9-F1
#
_entry.id   AF-A0A975ALP9-F1
#
_cell.length_a   1.000
_cell.length_b   1.000
_cell.length_c   1.000
_cell.angle_alpha   90.00
_cell.angle_beta   90.00
_cell.angle_gamma   90.00
#
_symmetry.space_group_name_H-M   'P 1'
#
loop_
_entity.id
_entity.type
_entity.pdbx_description
1 polymer ?
#
loop_
_entity_poly.entity_id
_entity_poly.type
_entity_poly.pdbx_seq_one_letter_code
_entity_poly.pdbx_strand_id
1 'polypeptide(L)'
;MLIAIFIVKWANEDSPIFRPLIQDMRLVDSVQIADVLDQEQITYYADVKNHMLYVNQEQTELARVSLAKIGIVIEYPEITKHSDLNKAYDEFVKQKKTNEETEKIWQRLWFFKMVKLVMGALIVIVLILSVVRPALREIILDENKK
;
A
#
# COMPACT_ATOMS: atom_id res chain seq x y z
N MET A 1 7.31 27.58 -2.99
CA MET A 1 8.25 26.61 -2.40
C MET A 1 7.56 25.58 -1.49
N LEU A 2 6.67 25.99 -0.58
CA LEU A 2 5.94 25.07 0.33
C LEU A 2 5.13 23.96 -0.38
N ILE A 3 4.51 24.28 -1.52
CA ILE A 3 3.73 23.31 -2.31
C ILE A 3 4.61 22.20 -2.89
N ALA A 4 5.85 22.51 -3.30
CA ALA A 4 6.78 21.53 -3.85
C ALA A 4 7.26 20.52 -2.79
N ILE A 5 7.52 20.99 -1.57
CA ILE A 5 7.91 20.15 -0.44
C ILE A 5 6.77 19.20 -0.07
N PHE A 6 5.52 19.69 -0.09
CA PHE A 6 4.34 18.89 0.20
C PHE A 6 4.12 17.77 -0.83
N ILE A 7 4.32 18.06 -2.12
CA ILE A 7 4.21 17.07 -3.21
C ILE A 7 5.24 15.95 -3.06
N VAL A 8 6.48 16.29 -2.72
CA VAL A 8 7.56 15.31 -2.53
C VAL A 8 7.28 14.44 -1.31
N LYS A 9 6.81 15.02 -0.20
CA LYS A 9 6.52 14.26 1.01
C LYS A 9 5.37 13.26 0.81
N TRP A 10 4.30 13.68 0.11
CA TRP A 10 3.18 12.81 -0.24
C TRP A 10 3.56 11.69 -1.21
N ALA A 11 4.59 11.88 -2.03
CA ALA A 11 5.03 10.88 -2.99
C ALA A 11 5.78 9.70 -2.37
N ASN A 12 6.32 9.83 -1.15
CA ASN A 12 7.17 8.84 -0.49
C ASN A 12 6.49 8.12 0.70
N GLU A 13 5.20 8.36 0.94
CA GLU A 13 4.46 7.75 2.04
C GLU A 13 3.95 6.35 1.61
N ASP A 14 4.88 5.44 1.32
CA ASP A 14 4.56 4.04 1.11
C ASP A 14 4.02 3.49 2.43
N SER A 15 2.71 3.26 2.49
CA SER A 15 2.06 2.71 3.67
C SER A 15 2.59 1.28 3.88
N PRO A 16 3.18 0.94 5.03
CA PRO A 16 3.77 -0.37 5.24
C PRO A 16 2.69 -1.45 5.11
N ILE A 17 2.89 -2.35 4.15
CA ILE A 17 1.95 -3.44 3.88
C ILE A 17 2.32 -4.60 4.81
N PHE A 18 1.43 -4.99 5.71
CA PHE A 18 1.67 -6.09 6.64
C PHE A 18 1.19 -7.41 6.04
N ARG A 19 2.03 -8.46 6.11
CA ARG A 19 1.69 -9.82 5.69
C ARG A 19 1.84 -10.81 6.84
N PRO A 20 0.97 -11.83 6.92
CA PRO A 20 1.12 -12.87 7.93
C PRO A 20 2.41 -13.65 7.68
N LEU A 21 3.21 -13.76 8.74
CA LEU A 21 4.41 -14.57 8.81
C LEU A 21 4.08 -15.92 9.46
N ILE A 22 3.32 -15.92 10.56
CA ILE A 22 2.95 -17.14 11.31
C ILE A 22 1.43 -17.23 11.43
N GLN A 23 0.86 -18.41 11.20
CA GLN A 23 -0.57 -18.67 11.31
C GLN A 23 -0.99 -19.16 12.70
N ASP A 24 -0.13 -19.92 13.39
CA ASP A 24 -0.38 -20.40 14.74
C ASP A 24 0.85 -20.19 15.64
N MET A 25 0.83 -19.11 16.40
CA MET A 25 1.88 -18.81 17.40
C MET A 25 1.89 -19.78 18.59
N ARG A 26 0.97 -20.75 18.71
CA ARG A 26 0.97 -21.72 19.82
C ARG A 26 1.95 -22.87 19.59
N LEU A 27 2.33 -23.10 18.34
CA LEU A 27 3.24 -24.18 17.95
C LEU A 27 4.71 -23.80 18.16
N VAL A 28 4.97 -22.54 18.49
CA VAL A 28 6.31 -21.95 18.56
C VAL A 28 6.39 -21.02 19.76
N ASP A 29 7.57 -20.86 20.35
CA ASP A 29 7.75 -19.93 21.47
C ASP A 29 7.63 -18.48 20.98
N SER A 30 6.50 -17.85 21.31
CA SER A 30 6.18 -16.47 20.89
C SER A 30 7.15 -15.44 21.44
N VAL A 31 7.76 -15.73 22.60
CA VAL A 31 8.75 -14.85 23.22
C VAL A 31 10.02 -14.83 22.39
N GLN A 32 10.53 -16.01 22.01
CA GLN A 32 11.74 -16.12 21.18
C GLN A 32 11.56 -15.47 19.81
N ILE A 33 10.37 -15.59 19.23
CA ILE A 33 10.07 -14.93 17.94
C ILE A 33 10.07 -13.41 18.10
N ALA A 34 9.40 -12.90 19.14
CA ALA A 34 9.38 -11.47 19.42
C ALA A 34 10.80 -10.91 19.64
N ASP A 35 11.62 -11.61 20.42
CA ASP A 35 13.00 -11.22 20.71
C ASP A 35 13.83 -11.08 19.43
N VAL A 36 13.73 -12.05 18.51
CA VAL A 36 14.46 -12.00 17.22
C VAL A 36 13.95 -10.86 16.34
N LEU A 37 12.65 -10.65 16.27
CA LEU A 37 12.06 -9.58 15.46
C LEU A 37 12.41 -8.20 16.01
N ASP A 38 12.38 -8.03 17.32
CA ASP A 38 12.82 -6.81 18.00
C ASP A 38 14.32 -6.55 17.81
N GLN A 39 15.14 -7.60 17.94
CA GLN A 39 16.59 -7.52 17.73
C GLN A 39 16.95 -7.08 16.30
N GLU A 40 16.26 -7.61 15.29
CA GLU A 40 16.50 -7.29 13.88
C GLU A 40 15.72 -6.05 13.41
N GLN A 41 15.08 -5.31 14.32
CA GLN A 41 14.29 -4.10 14.05
C GLN A 41 13.18 -4.31 13.00
N ILE A 42 12.53 -5.47 13.08
CA ILE A 42 11.48 -5.87 12.16
C ILE A 42 10.13 -5.42 12.71
N THR A 43 9.41 -4.59 11.96
CA THR A 43 8.09 -4.14 12.40
C THR A 43 7.10 -5.30 12.31
N TYR A 44 6.55 -5.69 13.46
CA TYR A 44 5.56 -6.76 13.54
C TYR A 44 4.31 -6.37 14.33
N TYR A 45 3.23 -7.10 14.09
CA TYR A 45 1.96 -6.98 14.82
C TYR A 45 1.43 -8.38 15.12
N ALA A 46 1.17 -8.67 16.38
CA ALA A 46 0.63 -9.96 16.82
C ALA A 46 -0.88 -9.85 17.06
N ASP A 47 -1.67 -10.61 16.30
CA ASP A 47 -3.09 -10.80 16.54
C ASP A 47 -3.29 -12.00 17.48
N VAL A 48 -3.36 -11.73 18.78
CA VAL A 48 -3.53 -12.75 19.82
C VAL A 48 -4.83 -13.52 19.67
N LYS A 49 -5.89 -12.90 19.11
CA LYS A 49 -7.20 -13.55 18.95
C LYS A 49 -7.14 -14.64 17.89
N ASN A 50 -6.45 -14.36 16.78
CA ASN A 50 -6.30 -15.28 15.67
C ASN A 50 -4.98 -16.09 15.73
N HIS A 51 -4.15 -15.86 16.73
CA HIS A 51 -2.81 -16.46 16.88
C HIS A 51 -1.89 -16.22 15.68
N MET A 52 -2.11 -15.10 14.97
CA MET A 52 -1.37 -14.76 13.77
C MET A 52 -0.33 -13.67 14.06
N LEU A 53 0.85 -13.82 13.48
CA LEU A 53 1.90 -12.81 13.52
C LEU A 53 2.05 -12.18 12.14
N TYR A 54 1.92 -10.86 12.06
CA TYR A 54 2.10 -10.09 10.85
C TYR A 54 3.43 -9.35 10.88
N VAL A 55 4.08 -9.25 9.73
CA VAL A 55 5.34 -8.53 9.55
C VAL A 55 5.26 -7.65 8.32
N ASN A 56 6.00 -6.55 8.31
CA ASN A 56 6.13 -5.70 7.12
C ASN A 56 6.56 -6.54 5.90
N GLN A 57 5.87 -6.37 4.77
CA GLN A 57 6.12 -7.03 3.50
C GLN A 57 7.58 -6.87 3.05
N GLU A 58 8.17 -5.69 3.27
CA GLU A 58 9.56 -5.40 2.89
C GLU A 58 10.57 -6.19 3.73
N GLN A 59 10.22 -6.53 4.98
CA GLN A 59 11.08 -7.22 5.94
C GLN A 59 10.74 -8.71 6.10
N THR A 60 9.78 -9.23 5.33
CA THR A 60 9.30 -10.63 5.47
C THR A 60 10.42 -11.64 5.21
N GLU A 61 11.25 -11.41 4.19
CA GLU A 61 12.39 -12.29 3.88
C GLU A 61 13.42 -12.31 5.02
N LEU A 62 13.75 -11.13 5.54
CA LEU A 62 14.68 -10.98 6.65
C LEU A 62 14.15 -11.66 7.91
N ALA A 63 12.85 -11.54 8.19
CA ALA A 63 12.19 -12.21 9.31
C ALA A 63 12.32 -13.74 9.18
N ARG A 64 12.05 -14.30 7.99
CA ARG A 64 12.19 -15.75 7.74
C ARG A 64 13.62 -16.23 7.94
N VAL A 65 14.60 -15.51 7.39
CA VAL A 65 16.01 -15.86 7.54
C VAL A 65 16.44 -15.77 9.00
N SER A 66 16.05 -14.72 9.72
CA SER A 66 16.46 -14.50 11.11
C SER A 66 15.86 -15.54 12.05
N LEU A 67 14.61 -15.95 11.79
CA LEU A 67 13.98 -17.05 12.52
C LEU A 67 14.63 -18.40 12.16
N ALA A 68 15.00 -18.62 10.89
CA ALA A 68 15.72 -19.81 10.49
C ALA A 68 17.10 -19.91 11.15
N LYS A 69 17.78 -18.78 11.42
CA LYS A 69 19.06 -18.77 12.17
C LYS A 69 18.93 -19.39 13.56
N ILE A 70 17.76 -19.27 14.21
CA ILE A 70 17.47 -19.85 15.52
C ILE A 70 16.76 -21.21 15.44
N GLY A 71 16.68 -21.81 14.25
CA GLY A 71 16.08 -23.12 14.02
C GLY A 71 14.57 -23.09 13.77
N ILE A 72 13.95 -21.91 13.65
CA ILE A 72 12.53 -21.75 13.36
C ILE A 72 12.36 -21.52 11.85
N VAL A 73 12.03 -22.57 11.10
CA VAL A 73 11.76 -22.48 9.66
C VAL A 73 10.25 -22.32 9.45
N ILE A 74 9.86 -21.21 8.83
CA ILE A 74 8.45 -20.89 8.60
C ILE A 74 8.15 -20.96 7.09
N GLU A 75 7.41 -22.00 6.70
CA GLU A 75 6.86 -22.14 5.36
C GLU A 75 5.44 -21.56 5.32
N TYR A 76 5.34 -20.25 5.14
CA TYR A 76 4.10 -19.61 4.69
C TYR A 76 4.07 -19.62 3.16
N PRO A 77 2.95 -19.92 2.45
CA PRO A 77 1.57 -20.10 2.91
C PRO A 77 1.14 -21.58 3.06
N GLU A 78 0.32 -21.89 4.07
CA GLU A 78 -0.36 -23.19 4.16
C GLU A 78 -1.35 -23.34 2.99
N ILE A 79 -1.06 -24.27 2.07
CA ILE A 79 -1.92 -24.58 0.94
C ILE A 79 -2.93 -25.63 1.40
N THR A 80 -4.20 -25.24 1.57
CA THR A 80 -5.29 -26.19 1.80
C THR A 80 -5.46 -27.08 0.57
N LYS A 81 -4.99 -28.33 0.65
CA LYS A 81 -5.22 -29.34 -0.40
C LYS A 81 -6.66 -29.82 -0.32
N HIS A 82 -7.51 -29.31 -1.21
CA HIS A 82 -8.80 -29.94 -1.48
C HIS A 82 -8.54 -31.19 -2.33
N SER A 83 -9.13 -32.33 -1.95
CA SER A 83 -8.97 -33.60 -2.69
C SER A 83 -9.56 -33.56 -4.11
N ASP A 84 -10.39 -32.56 -4.41
CA ASP A 84 -11.06 -32.36 -5.69
C ASP A 84 -10.66 -31.01 -6.28
N LEU A 85 -9.91 -31.07 -7.39
CA LEU A 85 -9.39 -29.90 -8.10
C LEU A 85 -10.50 -28.98 -8.58
N ASN A 86 -11.65 -29.53 -9.00
CA ASN A 86 -12.75 -28.74 -9.54
C ASN A 86 -13.43 -27.93 -8.44
N LYS A 87 -13.66 -28.55 -7.27
CA LYS A 87 -14.24 -27.87 -6.11
C LYS A 87 -13.33 -26.76 -5.58
N ALA A 88 -12.01 -27.03 -5.54
CA ALA A 88 -11.01 -26.03 -5.16
C ALA A 88 -10.99 -24.83 -6.11
N TYR A 89 -11.08 -25.11 -7.42
CA TYR A 89 -11.11 -24.08 -8.45
C TYR A 89 -12.38 -23.23 -8.36
N ASP A 90 -13.55 -23.84 -8.21
CA ASP A 90 -14.82 -23.12 -8.07
C ASP A 90 -14.86 -22.24 -6.81
N GLU A 91 -14.36 -22.74 -5.67
CA GLU A 91 -14.25 -21.95 -4.43
C GLU A 91 -13.27 -20.78 -4.57
N PHE A 92 -12.11 -21.00 -5.21
CA PHE A 92 -11.13 -19.96 -5.49
C PHE A 92 -11.68 -18.87 -6.42
N VAL A 93 -12.35 -19.26 -7.51
CA VAL A 93 -12.97 -18.31 -8.45
C VAL A 93 -14.07 -17.51 -7.76
N LYS A 94 -14.87 -18.15 -6.90
CA LYS A 94 -15.92 -17.48 -6.11
C LYS A 94 -15.33 -16.47 -5.12
N GLN A 95 -14.30 -16.84 -4.37
CA GLN A 95 -13.61 -15.97 -3.42
C GLN A 95 -12.92 -14.79 -4.13
N LYS A 96 -12.28 -15.05 -5.27
CA LYS A 96 -11.66 -14.03 -6.11
C LYS A 96 -12.70 -13.05 -6.65
N LYS A 97 -13.83 -13.53 -7.15
CA LYS A 97 -14.91 -12.68 -7.66
C LYS A 97 -15.52 -11.80 -6.55
N THR A 98 -15.69 -12.32 -5.33
CA THR A 98 -16.15 -11.54 -4.18
C THR A 98 -15.15 -10.46 -3.75
N ASN A 99 -13.85 -10.74 -3.79
CA ASN A 99 -12.82 -9.75 -3.46
C ASN A 99 -12.63 -8.70 -4.58
N GLU A 100 -12.72 -9.11 -5.86
CA GLU A 100 -12.61 -8.24 -7.04
C GLU A 100 -13.76 -7.22 -7.16
N GLU A 101 -14.98 -7.55 -6.70
CA GLU A 101 -16.09 -6.58 -6.65
C GLU A 101 -15.86 -5.46 -5.60
N THR A 102 -14.91 -5.65 -4.68
CA THR A 102 -14.49 -4.64 -3.70
C THR A 102 -13.13 -4.01 -3.98
N GLU A 103 -12.41 -4.42 -5.03
CA GLU A 103 -11.26 -3.67 -5.56
C GLU A 103 -11.80 -2.40 -6.23
N LYS A 104 -12.15 -1.47 -5.34
CA LYS A 104 -12.55 -0.10 -5.61
C LYS A 104 -11.67 0.42 -6.73
N ILE A 105 -12.30 1.00 -7.73
CA ILE A 105 -11.69 1.61 -8.93
C ILE A 105 -10.47 2.52 -8.57
N TRP A 106 -10.46 3.03 -7.34
CA TRP A 106 -9.43 3.79 -6.64
C TRP A 106 -8.11 3.04 -6.32
N GLN A 107 -8.09 1.71 -6.26
CA GLN A 107 -6.95 0.89 -5.83
C GLN A 107 -6.01 0.52 -6.99
N ARG A 108 -6.46 0.74 -8.23
CA ARG A 108 -5.68 0.40 -9.41
C ARG A 108 -4.48 1.34 -9.58
N LEU A 109 -3.31 0.81 -9.91
CA LEU A 109 -2.07 1.57 -10.12
C LEU A 109 -2.18 2.68 -11.19
N TRP A 110 -3.06 2.52 -12.19
CA TRP A 110 -3.33 3.54 -13.20
C TRP A 110 -4.13 4.74 -12.66
N PHE A 111 -4.89 4.56 -11.58
CA PHE A 111 -5.72 5.61 -10.98
C PHE A 111 -4.84 6.72 -10.41
N PHE A 112 -3.83 6.36 -9.60
CA PHE A 112 -2.86 7.31 -9.08
C PHE A 112 -2.10 8.05 -10.20
N LYS A 113 -1.85 7.38 -11.33
CA LYS A 113 -1.22 8.00 -12.50
C LYS A 113 -2.11 9.10 -13.10
N MET A 114 -3.42 8.84 -13.23
CA MET A 114 -4.38 9.84 -13.74
C MET A 114 -4.59 11.00 -12.76
N VAL A 115 -4.68 10.72 -11.46
CA VAL A 115 -4.81 11.76 -10.42
C VAL A 115 -3.61 12.71 -10.45
N LYS A 116 -2.39 12.17 -10.52
CA LYS A 116 -1.17 12.99 -10.60
C LYS A 116 -1.15 13.87 -11.87
N LEU A 117 -1.61 13.35 -13.01
CA LEU A 117 -1.67 14.10 -14.27
C LEU A 117 -2.70 15.25 -14.19
N VAL A 118 -3.90 14.96 -13.68
CA VAL A 118 -4.96 15.96 -13.50
C VAL A 118 -4.55 17.06 -12.51
N MET A 119 -3.86 16.71 -11.42
CA MET A 119 -3.37 17.69 -10.44
C MET A 119 -2.37 18.68 -11.06
N GLY A 120 -1.44 18.18 -11.88
CA GLY A 120 -0.50 19.03 -12.61
C GLY A 120 -1.20 19.97 -13.61
N ALA A 121 -2.16 19.45 -14.37
CA ALA A 121 -2.95 20.25 -15.30
C ALA A 121 -3.76 21.35 -14.59
N LEU A 122 -4.38 21.02 -13.44
CA LEU A 122 -5.13 21.97 -12.61
C LEU A 122 -4.24 23.12 -12.10
N ILE A 123 -3.03 22.82 -11.63
CA ILE A 123 -2.08 23.85 -11.17
C ILE A 123 -1.73 24.83 -12.29
N VAL A 124 -1.46 24.32 -13.50
CA VAL A 124 -1.16 25.17 -14.66
C VAL A 124 -2.36 26.04 -15.02
N ILE A 125 -3.57 25.47 -15.03
CA ILE A 125 -4.82 26.21 -15.31
C ILE A 125 -5.03 27.35 -14.31
N VAL A 126 -4.82 27.10 -13.02
CA VAL A 126 -4.99 28.12 -11.97
C VAL A 126 -3.95 29.24 -12.12
N LEU A 127 -2.69 28.91 -12.43
CA LEU A 127 -1.64 29.90 -12.69
C LEU A 127 -1.96 30.78 -13.90
N ILE A 128 -2.42 30.18 -15.00
CA ILE A 128 -2.87 30.90 -16.18
C ILE A 128 -4.00 31.84 -15.79
N LEU A 129 -5.08 31.36 -15.17
CA LEU A 129 -6.21 32.24 -14.84
C LEU A 129 -5.82 33.37 -13.88
N SER A 130 -4.94 33.12 -12.92
CA SER A 130 -4.47 34.14 -11.97
C SER A 130 -3.66 35.27 -12.64
N VAL A 131 -2.92 34.98 -13.72
CA VAL A 131 -2.05 35.95 -14.40
C VAL A 131 -2.68 36.50 -15.69
N VAL A 132 -3.45 35.68 -16.39
CA VAL A 132 -4.17 36.06 -17.60
C VAL A 132 -5.33 36.99 -17.29
N ARG A 133 -6.05 36.78 -16.16
CA ARG A 133 -7.11 37.74 -15.76
C ARG A 133 -6.61 39.19 -15.64
N PRO A 134 -5.50 39.49 -14.94
CA PRO A 134 -5.03 40.87 -14.81
C PRO A 134 -4.60 41.47 -16.15
N ALA A 135 -3.84 40.73 -16.98
CA ALA A 135 -3.38 41.24 -18.28
C ALA A 135 -4.52 41.44 -19.31
N LEU A 136 -5.49 40.51 -19.38
CA LEU A 136 -6.64 40.64 -20.29
C LEU A 136 -7.53 41.84 -19.92
N ARG A 137 -7.67 42.14 -18.63
CA ARG A 137 -8.42 43.31 -18.18
C ARG A 137 -7.78 44.59 -18.67
N GLU A 138 -6.46 44.72 -18.59
CA GLU A 138 -5.77 45.94 -19.04
C GLU A 138 -5.96 46.18 -20.54
N ILE A 139 -5.91 45.14 -21.39
CA ILE A 139 -6.03 45.29 -22.85
C ILE A 139 -7.47 45.64 -23.29
N ILE A 140 -8.47 44.95 -22.73
CA ILE A 140 -9.88 45.17 -23.11
C ILE A 140 -10.42 46.52 -22.60
N LEU A 141 -9.93 46.99 -21.44
CA LEU A 141 -10.33 48.29 -20.90
C LEU A 141 -9.68 49.48 -21.61
N ASP A 142 -8.46 49.33 -22.13
CA ASP A 142 -7.75 50.42 -22.83
C ASP A 142 -8.28 50.63 -24.27
N GLU A 143 -8.77 49.57 -24.93
CA GLU A 143 -9.42 49.66 -26.26
C GLU A 143 -10.71 50.47 -26.24
N ASN A 144 -11.47 50.45 -25.14
CA ASN A 144 -12.70 51.26 -24.97
C ASN A 144 -12.44 52.72 -24.56
N LYS A 145 -11.18 53.10 -24.33
CA LYS A 145 -10.80 54.44 -23.83
C LYS A 145 -10.19 55.35 -24.91
N LYS A 146 -10.13 54.89 -26.16
CA LYS A 146 -9.76 55.70 -27.34
C LYS A 146 -10.99 56.02 -28.17
#